data_AF-A0A166Z5C0-F1
#
_entry.id   AF-A0A166Z5C0-F1
#
_cell.length_a   1.000
_cell.length_b   1.000
_cell.length_c   1.000
_cell.angle_alpha   90.00
_cell.angle_beta   90.00
_cell.angle_gamma   90.00
#
_symmetry.space_group_name_H-M   'P 1'
#
loop_
_entity.id
_entity.type
_entity.pdbx_description
1 polymer ?
#
loop_
_entity_poly.entity_id
_entity_poly.type
_entity_poly.pdbx_seq_one_letter_code
_entity_poly.pdbx_strand_id
1 'polypeptide(L)'
;MCQTKAQFVETVNKLLHSQKGTISKSEIKAMVAYLGEVTQVFTDTDMNDSKKTQTACGVAISPVQAAKCFEETVRTQMFAQGVANAIADKLLANIKPIKILYAGTGPYATLLLPFLAASSEQLPLEITLLDIHQENIAAVETLITHFGLEGYQIELVHGDATQWRPKRKQQHFDIIISETMTALLKREPQVFIFKHLVQYLQSDGVLIPERISLKTWLTPQSQQSEGDVFVGEFFCLDKERAQALNRGDDACFYAELIIPDGDWAEHVVKLTTDIQIYRDLSLHEGDCSLNIAFAFSPYDAVLTPSKLIVFKYVQPDSPDFSVVFPKPEWKRTDFKLPQSGDTSTLGLVQIKRSFQRAYLIKRGEQVATSEQEWQGELCLYDALSLNSREVIGKMYELERFTDFEKWLSERVGPLDNVTITSINHQCLAKITDVKT
;
A
#
# COMPACT_ATOMS: atom_id res chain seq x y z
N MET A 1 -25.75 -16.42 -12.16
CA MET A 1 -25.17 -15.63 -13.28
C MET A 1 -26.16 -14.53 -13.60
N CYS A 2 -25.67 -13.29 -13.73
CA CYS A 2 -26.45 -12.15 -14.12
C CYS A 2 -26.33 -12.04 -15.64
N GLN A 3 -27.38 -12.43 -16.35
CA GLN A 3 -27.41 -12.49 -17.82
C GLN A 3 -28.35 -11.43 -18.40
N THR A 4 -29.11 -10.73 -17.55
CA THR A 4 -30.10 -9.75 -17.97
C THR A 4 -30.03 -8.49 -17.11
N LYS A 5 -30.53 -7.37 -17.65
CA LYS A 5 -30.65 -6.10 -16.93
C LYS A 5 -31.46 -6.26 -15.63
N ALA A 6 -32.52 -7.08 -15.65
CA ALA A 6 -33.36 -7.33 -14.48
C ALA A 6 -32.60 -8.02 -13.35
N GLN A 7 -31.82 -9.07 -13.67
CA GLN A 7 -30.98 -9.76 -12.67
C GLN A 7 -29.88 -8.84 -12.12
N PHE A 8 -29.36 -7.93 -12.96
CA PHE A 8 -28.35 -6.97 -12.55
C PHE A 8 -28.94 -6.03 -11.50
N VAL A 9 -30.09 -5.45 -11.81
CA VAL A 9 -30.83 -4.56 -10.90
C VAL A 9 -31.21 -5.28 -9.60
N GLU A 10 -31.66 -6.53 -9.66
CA GLU A 10 -31.93 -7.33 -8.46
C GLU A 10 -30.69 -7.48 -7.57
N THR A 11 -29.54 -7.77 -8.18
CA THR A 11 -28.27 -7.92 -7.46
C THR A 11 -27.79 -6.59 -6.87
N VAL A 12 -27.92 -5.47 -7.61
CA VAL A 12 -27.65 -4.12 -7.09
C VAL A 12 -28.55 -3.83 -5.89
N ASN A 13 -29.85 -4.07 -5.99
CA ASN A 13 -30.78 -3.85 -4.88
C ASN A 13 -30.39 -4.68 -3.65
N LYS A 14 -30.01 -5.95 -3.85
CA LYS A 14 -29.47 -6.77 -2.76
C LYS A 14 -28.19 -6.15 -2.17
N LEU A 15 -27.27 -5.69 -3.02
CA LEU A 15 -26.02 -5.07 -2.59
C LEU A 15 -26.25 -3.82 -1.74
N LEU A 16 -27.21 -2.97 -2.12
CA LEU A 16 -27.52 -1.72 -1.42
C LEU A 16 -28.20 -1.91 -0.05
N HIS A 17 -28.95 -2.99 0.15
CA HIS A 17 -29.79 -3.18 1.35
C HIS A 17 -29.31 -4.30 2.29
N SER A 18 -28.26 -5.02 1.90
CA SER A 18 -27.75 -6.15 2.67
C SER A 18 -26.70 -5.72 3.70
N GLN A 19 -26.56 -6.50 4.77
CA GLN A 19 -25.52 -6.27 5.77
C GLN A 19 -24.13 -6.50 5.17
N LYS A 20 -23.12 -5.80 5.72
CA LYS A 20 -21.73 -5.92 5.31
C LYS A 20 -21.29 -7.39 5.20
N GLY A 21 -20.71 -7.75 4.06
CA GLY A 21 -20.14 -9.07 3.81
C GLY A 21 -21.13 -10.18 3.45
N THR A 22 -22.43 -9.88 3.36
CA THR A 22 -23.45 -10.90 3.05
C THR A 22 -23.67 -11.14 1.55
N ILE A 23 -23.22 -10.21 0.69
CA ILE A 23 -23.20 -10.41 -0.76
C ILE A 23 -22.14 -11.45 -1.13
N SER A 24 -22.53 -12.45 -1.92
CA SER A 24 -21.60 -13.50 -2.33
C SER A 24 -20.64 -13.03 -3.43
N LYS A 25 -19.44 -13.61 -3.42
CA LYS A 25 -18.45 -13.39 -4.49
C LYS A 25 -18.99 -13.78 -5.88
N SER A 26 -19.83 -14.80 -5.96
CA SER A 26 -20.48 -15.23 -7.21
C SER A 26 -21.45 -14.19 -7.76
N GLU A 27 -22.16 -13.46 -6.89
CA GLU A 27 -23.08 -12.40 -7.30
C GLU A 27 -22.33 -11.19 -7.85
N ILE A 28 -21.27 -10.75 -7.17
CA ILE A 28 -20.41 -9.68 -7.66
C ILE A 28 -19.74 -10.05 -8.98
N LYS A 29 -19.17 -11.26 -9.08
CA LYS A 29 -18.57 -11.73 -10.33
C LYS A 29 -19.57 -11.76 -11.48
N ALA A 30 -20.82 -12.14 -11.20
CA ALA A 30 -21.87 -12.12 -12.18
C ALA A 30 -22.20 -10.69 -12.67
N MET A 31 -22.23 -9.70 -11.77
CA MET A 31 -22.40 -8.29 -12.14
C MET A 31 -21.24 -7.80 -13.01
N VAL A 32 -20.00 -8.11 -12.61
CA VAL A 32 -18.80 -7.72 -13.36
C VAL A 32 -18.78 -8.35 -14.75
N ALA A 33 -19.06 -9.65 -14.86
CA ALA A 33 -19.14 -10.34 -16.14
C ALA A 33 -20.19 -9.70 -17.06
N TYR A 34 -21.38 -9.38 -16.52
CA TYR A 34 -22.43 -8.70 -17.26
C TYR A 34 -21.99 -7.32 -17.78
N LEU A 35 -21.35 -6.50 -16.93
CA LEU A 35 -20.83 -5.19 -17.33
C LEU A 35 -19.70 -5.33 -18.35
N GLY A 36 -18.85 -6.34 -18.23
CA GLY A 36 -17.82 -6.67 -19.19
C GLY A 36 -18.38 -7.06 -20.55
N GLU A 37 -19.44 -7.86 -20.61
CA GLU A 37 -20.14 -8.19 -21.86
C GLU A 37 -20.72 -6.94 -22.54
N VAL A 38 -21.26 -5.99 -21.78
CA VAL A 38 -21.83 -4.75 -22.33
C VAL A 38 -20.75 -3.80 -22.84
N THR A 39 -19.64 -3.67 -22.10
CA THR A 39 -18.59 -2.67 -22.38
C THR A 39 -17.41 -3.20 -23.20
N GLN A 40 -17.30 -4.52 -23.32
CA GLN A 40 -16.13 -5.22 -23.85
C GLN A 40 -14.83 -5.00 -23.04
N VAL A 41 -14.94 -4.54 -21.80
CA VAL A 41 -13.81 -4.43 -20.85
C VAL A 41 -13.94 -5.57 -19.86
N PHE A 42 -13.05 -6.57 -19.89
CA PHE A 42 -13.15 -7.77 -19.05
C PHE A 42 -12.07 -7.81 -17.96
N THR A 43 -12.39 -8.39 -16.80
CA THR A 43 -11.44 -8.53 -15.68
C THR A 43 -10.45 -9.67 -15.85
N ASP A 44 -10.68 -10.62 -16.76
CA ASP A 44 -9.79 -11.74 -17.02
C ASP A 44 -8.65 -11.41 -17.99
N THR A 45 -8.69 -10.22 -18.62
CA THR A 45 -7.61 -9.72 -19.47
C THR A 45 -6.31 -9.58 -18.66
N ASP A 46 -5.16 -9.90 -19.27
CA ASP A 46 -3.87 -9.81 -18.58
C ASP A 46 -3.60 -8.34 -18.20
N MET A 47 -3.31 -8.12 -16.91
CA MET A 47 -2.99 -6.79 -16.40
C MET A 47 -1.70 -6.24 -17.00
N ASN A 48 -0.79 -7.11 -17.43
CA ASN A 48 0.47 -6.71 -18.08
C ASN A 48 0.27 -6.16 -19.49
N ASP A 49 -0.83 -6.53 -20.16
CA ASP A 49 -1.16 -6.05 -21.50
C ASP A 49 -1.87 -4.68 -21.47
N SER A 50 -2.39 -4.29 -20.31
CA SER A 50 -3.10 -3.03 -20.10
C SER A 50 -2.18 -1.91 -19.61
N LYS A 51 -2.12 -0.78 -20.32
CA LYS A 51 -1.21 0.33 -19.98
C LYS A 51 -1.72 1.11 -18.77
N LYS A 52 -0.87 1.24 -17.76
CA LYS A 52 -1.02 2.20 -16.66
C LYS A 52 -0.63 3.59 -17.14
N THR A 53 -1.23 4.63 -16.56
CA THR A 53 -0.86 6.02 -16.86
C THR A 53 -0.10 6.61 -15.68
N GLN A 54 1.16 6.98 -15.90
CA GLN A 54 1.91 7.76 -14.92
C GLN A 54 1.40 9.21 -14.95
N THR A 55 1.02 9.73 -13.78
CA THR A 55 0.65 11.14 -13.59
C THR A 55 1.76 11.86 -12.85
N ALA A 56 1.68 13.19 -12.78
CA ALA A 56 2.58 13.99 -11.94
C ALA A 56 2.36 13.74 -10.43
N CYS A 57 1.31 13.01 -10.03
CA CYS A 57 0.89 12.81 -8.64
C CYS A 57 0.79 11.32 -8.23
N GLY A 58 1.23 10.39 -9.08
CA GLY A 58 1.13 8.94 -8.84
C GLY A 58 0.71 8.15 -10.08
N VAL A 59 0.33 6.90 -9.89
CA VAL A 59 -0.08 5.99 -10.96
C VAL A 59 -1.60 5.95 -11.04
N ALA A 60 -2.15 6.17 -12.23
CA ALA A 60 -3.51 5.74 -12.55
C ALA A 60 -3.46 4.30 -13.06
N ILE A 61 -4.16 3.40 -12.36
CA ILE A 61 -4.24 1.98 -12.72
C ILE A 61 -5.02 1.79 -14.02
N SER A 62 -4.75 0.69 -14.73
CA SER A 62 -5.39 0.45 -16.02
C SER A 62 -6.91 0.15 -15.87
N PRO A 63 -7.69 0.29 -16.96
CA PRO A 63 -9.11 -0.10 -17.00
C PRO A 63 -9.40 -1.49 -16.44
N VAL A 64 -8.59 -2.49 -16.79
CA VAL A 64 -8.71 -3.88 -16.31
C VAL A 64 -8.47 -3.97 -14.80
N GLN A 65 -7.48 -3.24 -14.28
CA GLN A 65 -7.23 -3.20 -12.84
C GLN A 65 -8.38 -2.53 -12.10
N ALA A 66 -8.93 -1.43 -12.62
CA ALA A 66 -10.09 -0.76 -12.05
C ALA A 66 -11.33 -1.67 -12.09
N ALA A 67 -11.53 -2.44 -13.15
CA ALA A 67 -12.60 -3.44 -13.22
C ALA A 67 -12.44 -4.54 -12.15
N LYS A 68 -11.20 -4.99 -11.88
CA LYS A 68 -10.92 -5.98 -10.82
C LYS A 68 -11.25 -5.46 -9.42
N CYS A 69 -11.14 -4.15 -9.16
CA CYS A 69 -11.57 -3.56 -7.88
C CYS A 69 -13.06 -3.79 -7.60
N PHE A 70 -13.91 -3.88 -8.64
CA PHE A 70 -15.33 -4.23 -8.46
C PHE A 70 -15.49 -5.61 -7.80
N GLU A 71 -14.61 -6.58 -8.11
CA GLU A 71 -14.69 -7.95 -7.58
C GLU A 71 -14.45 -8.06 -6.07
N GLU A 72 -13.99 -6.99 -5.41
CA GLU A 72 -13.84 -6.93 -3.96
C GLU A 72 -15.19 -6.66 -3.29
N THR A 73 -15.86 -7.74 -2.88
CA THR A 73 -17.26 -7.72 -2.45
C THR A 73 -17.57 -6.67 -1.37
N VAL A 74 -16.80 -6.65 -0.28
CA VAL A 74 -17.02 -5.73 0.85
C VAL A 74 -16.70 -4.28 0.46
N ARG A 75 -15.61 -4.05 -0.28
CA ARG A 75 -15.22 -2.73 -0.81
C ARG A 75 -16.36 -2.14 -1.64
N THR A 76 -16.77 -2.86 -2.69
CA THR A 76 -17.83 -2.42 -3.60
C THR A 76 -19.15 -2.20 -2.88
N GLN A 77 -19.54 -3.12 -1.99
CA GLN A 77 -20.77 -3.01 -1.23
C GLN A 77 -20.80 -1.74 -0.37
N MET A 78 -19.78 -1.52 0.45
CA MET A 78 -19.78 -0.40 1.39
C MET A 78 -19.69 0.95 0.67
N PHE A 79 -18.90 1.06 -0.40
CA PHE A 79 -18.84 2.30 -1.17
C PHE A 79 -20.15 2.62 -1.90
N ALA A 80 -20.78 1.63 -2.55
CA ALA A 80 -22.06 1.83 -3.22
C ALA A 80 -23.17 2.23 -2.22
N GLN A 81 -23.21 1.59 -1.05
CA GLN A 81 -24.13 1.98 0.03
C GLN A 81 -23.84 3.39 0.54
N GLY A 82 -22.57 3.76 0.72
CA GLY A 82 -22.17 5.10 1.16
C GLY A 82 -22.59 6.20 0.19
N VAL A 83 -22.40 5.98 -1.12
CA VAL A 83 -22.87 6.90 -2.16
C VAL A 83 -24.39 7.01 -2.17
N ALA A 84 -25.11 5.89 -2.11
CA ALA A 84 -26.57 5.89 -2.07
C ALA A 84 -27.11 6.65 -0.83
N ASN A 85 -26.51 6.42 0.35
CA ASN A 85 -26.88 7.09 1.59
C ASN A 85 -26.62 8.60 1.51
N ALA A 86 -25.46 9.02 0.98
CA ALA A 86 -25.16 10.44 0.80
C ALA A 86 -26.15 11.15 -0.13
N ILE A 87 -26.56 10.48 -1.22
CA ILE A 87 -27.60 11.01 -2.12
C ILE A 87 -28.93 11.11 -1.38
N ALA A 88 -29.34 10.06 -0.67
CA ALA A 88 -30.59 10.04 0.09
C ALA A 88 -30.65 11.18 1.12
N ASP A 89 -29.56 11.42 1.86
CA ASP A 89 -29.49 12.51 2.83
C ASP A 89 -29.59 13.90 2.19
N LYS A 90 -28.95 14.10 1.02
CA LYS A 90 -29.09 15.35 0.27
C LYS A 90 -30.51 15.55 -0.27
N LEU A 91 -31.20 14.48 -0.67
CA LEU A 91 -32.61 14.53 -1.06
C LEU A 91 -33.53 14.88 0.13
N LEU A 92 -33.27 14.31 1.31
CA LEU A 92 -34.00 14.61 2.54
C LEU A 92 -33.80 16.07 2.98
N ALA A 93 -32.60 16.62 2.76
CA ALA A 93 -32.31 18.04 2.95
C ALA A 93 -32.92 18.95 1.85
N ASN A 94 -33.70 18.38 0.93
CA ASN A 94 -34.34 19.07 -0.21
C ASN A 94 -33.35 19.82 -1.13
N ILE A 95 -32.11 19.33 -1.23
CA ILE A 95 -31.12 19.82 -2.18
C ILE A 95 -31.42 19.21 -3.55
N LYS A 96 -31.85 20.04 -4.52
CA LYS A 96 -32.24 19.60 -5.86
C LYS A 96 -31.92 20.68 -6.91
N PRO A 97 -31.26 20.35 -8.03
CA PRO A 97 -30.60 19.07 -8.30
C PRO A 97 -29.37 18.87 -7.39
N ILE A 98 -29.06 17.62 -7.04
CA ILE A 98 -27.82 17.26 -6.34
C ILE A 98 -26.70 17.18 -7.38
N LYS A 99 -25.63 17.93 -7.15
CA LYS A 99 -24.46 17.98 -8.03
C LYS A 99 -23.39 17.01 -7.55
N ILE A 100 -23.08 16.01 -8.37
CA ILE A 100 -22.12 14.94 -8.04
C ILE A 100 -20.94 15.01 -9.00
N LEU A 101 -19.72 15.01 -8.46
CA LEU A 101 -18.50 14.75 -9.22
C LEU A 101 -17.94 13.40 -8.80
N TYR A 102 -17.80 12.47 -9.75
CA TYR A 102 -17.13 11.21 -9.52
C TYR A 102 -15.84 11.15 -10.33
N ALA A 103 -14.70 11.20 -9.63
CA ALA A 103 -13.37 11.18 -10.20
C ALA A 103 -12.68 9.81 -10.02
N GLY A 104 -12.15 9.26 -11.12
CA GLY A 104 -11.63 7.89 -11.17
C GLY A 104 -12.78 6.90 -11.22
N THR A 105 -13.61 6.97 -12.26
CA THR A 105 -14.81 6.14 -12.36
C THR A 105 -14.50 4.68 -12.65
N GLY A 106 -13.36 4.41 -13.27
CA GLY A 106 -13.12 3.13 -13.93
C GLY A 106 -14.10 2.91 -15.08
N PRO A 107 -14.07 1.73 -15.71
CA PRO A 107 -14.88 1.44 -16.90
C PRO A 107 -16.37 1.29 -16.60
N TYR A 108 -16.74 1.08 -15.33
CA TYR A 108 -18.12 0.78 -14.93
C TYR A 108 -18.79 1.87 -14.11
N ALA A 109 -18.05 2.92 -13.69
CA ALA A 109 -18.51 3.90 -12.70
C ALA A 109 -19.23 3.23 -11.51
N THR A 110 -18.59 2.19 -10.99
CA THR A 110 -19.11 1.17 -10.06
C THR A 110 -19.91 1.73 -8.89
N LEU A 111 -19.48 2.89 -8.38
CA LEU A 111 -20.05 3.46 -7.16
C LEU A 111 -21.36 4.23 -7.40
N LEU A 112 -21.70 4.56 -8.64
CA LEU A 112 -22.85 5.41 -8.96
C LEU A 112 -23.77 4.82 -10.05
N LEU A 113 -23.24 4.41 -11.20
CA LEU A 113 -24.08 3.95 -12.32
C LEU A 113 -24.96 2.75 -11.97
N PRO A 114 -24.46 1.69 -11.30
CA PRO A 114 -25.31 0.57 -10.89
C PRO A 114 -26.49 0.99 -10.01
N PHE A 115 -26.26 1.92 -9.06
CA PHE A 115 -27.31 2.49 -8.22
C PHE A 115 -28.38 3.22 -9.05
N LEU A 116 -27.97 4.05 -10.01
CA LEU A 116 -28.91 4.75 -10.90
C LEU A 116 -29.72 3.77 -11.77
N ALA A 117 -29.08 2.71 -12.27
CA ALA A 117 -29.74 1.68 -13.05
C ALA A 117 -30.79 0.88 -12.25
N ALA A 118 -30.61 0.77 -10.93
CA ALA A 118 -31.53 0.09 -10.03
C ALA A 118 -32.62 0.99 -9.44
N SER A 119 -32.48 2.31 -9.53
CA SER A 119 -33.47 3.27 -9.04
C SER A 119 -34.78 3.15 -9.81
N SER A 120 -35.90 3.04 -9.09
CA SER A 120 -37.24 3.04 -9.69
C SER A 120 -37.72 4.43 -10.11
N GLU A 121 -37.08 5.48 -9.62
CA GLU A 121 -37.44 6.88 -9.88
C GLU A 121 -36.27 7.65 -10.50
N GLN A 122 -36.60 8.62 -11.35
CA GLN A 122 -35.63 9.58 -11.89
C GLN A 122 -35.23 10.56 -10.79
N LEU A 123 -34.02 10.40 -10.26
CA LEU A 123 -33.51 11.28 -9.21
C LEU A 123 -33.07 12.64 -9.80
N PRO A 124 -33.27 13.76 -9.09
CA PRO A 124 -32.87 15.09 -9.56
C PRO A 124 -31.35 15.29 -9.39
N LEU A 125 -30.55 14.69 -10.27
CA LEU A 125 -29.08 14.70 -10.19
C LEU A 125 -28.45 15.41 -11.41
N GLU A 126 -27.39 16.17 -11.17
CA GLU A 126 -26.44 16.65 -12.18
C GLU A 126 -25.08 15.99 -11.89
N ILE A 127 -24.59 15.20 -12.83
CA ILE A 127 -23.47 14.27 -12.60
C ILE A 127 -22.32 14.63 -13.54
N THR A 128 -21.11 14.72 -13.00
CA THR A 128 -19.87 14.76 -13.76
C THR A 128 -19.07 13.50 -13.48
N LEU A 129 -18.83 12.70 -14.53
CA LEU A 129 -18.02 11.48 -14.49
C LEU A 129 -16.66 11.78 -15.12
N LEU A 130 -15.59 11.70 -14.33
CA LEU A 130 -14.24 12.09 -14.71
C LEU A 130 -13.29 10.90 -14.61
N ASP A 131 -12.61 10.57 -15.71
CA ASP A 131 -11.60 9.52 -15.73
C ASP A 131 -10.44 9.92 -16.66
N ILE A 132 -9.24 9.45 -16.33
CA ILE A 132 -8.03 9.76 -17.11
C ILE A 132 -7.89 8.83 -18.33
N HIS A 133 -8.63 7.73 -18.39
CA HIS A 133 -8.62 6.80 -19.52
C HIS A 133 -9.83 7.01 -20.42
N GLN A 134 -9.57 7.37 -21.69
CA GLN A 134 -10.64 7.49 -22.69
C GLN A 134 -11.45 6.20 -22.88
N GLU A 135 -10.82 5.03 -22.70
CA GLU A 135 -11.47 3.72 -22.73
C GLU A 135 -12.55 3.59 -21.64
N ASN A 136 -12.24 4.03 -20.41
CA ASN A 136 -13.21 4.04 -19.31
C ASN A 136 -14.41 4.95 -19.63
N ILE A 137 -14.13 6.12 -20.22
CA ILE A 137 -15.19 7.07 -20.62
C ILE A 137 -16.12 6.46 -21.68
N ALA A 138 -15.57 5.79 -22.69
CA ALA A 138 -16.37 5.12 -23.72
C ALA A 138 -17.19 3.95 -23.16
N ALA A 139 -16.62 3.18 -22.24
CA ALA A 139 -17.33 2.11 -21.53
C ALA A 139 -18.51 2.66 -20.70
N VAL A 140 -18.28 3.72 -19.95
CA VAL A 140 -19.32 4.43 -19.17
C VAL A 140 -20.43 4.99 -20.06
N GLU A 141 -20.09 5.58 -21.21
CA GLU A 141 -21.07 6.06 -22.20
C GLU A 141 -21.97 4.92 -22.72
N THR A 142 -21.37 3.76 -22.97
CA THR A 142 -22.08 2.55 -23.40
C THR A 142 -23.04 2.08 -22.32
N LEU A 143 -22.62 2.09 -21.05
CA LEU A 143 -23.47 1.72 -19.92
C LEU A 143 -24.63 2.70 -19.70
N ILE A 144 -24.41 4.00 -19.88
CA ILE A 144 -25.47 5.02 -19.80
C ILE A 144 -26.59 4.69 -20.80
N THR A 145 -26.22 4.41 -22.05
CA THR A 145 -27.17 4.05 -23.10
C THR A 145 -27.87 2.72 -22.80
N HIS A 146 -27.10 1.70 -22.42
CA HIS A 146 -27.59 0.35 -22.12
C HIS A 146 -28.59 0.34 -20.96
N PHE A 147 -28.33 1.12 -19.92
CA PHE A 147 -29.22 1.23 -18.77
C PHE A 147 -30.36 2.24 -18.97
N GLY A 148 -30.37 3.02 -20.06
CA GLY A 148 -31.42 4.01 -20.34
C GLY A 148 -31.34 5.21 -19.40
N LEU A 149 -30.12 5.67 -19.10
CA LEU A 149 -29.84 6.72 -18.11
C LEU A 149 -29.71 8.11 -18.73
N GLU A 150 -30.06 8.28 -20.01
CA GLU A 150 -29.95 9.55 -20.75
C GLU A 150 -30.90 10.64 -20.22
N GLY A 151 -31.89 10.26 -19.40
CA GLY A 151 -32.73 11.22 -18.66
C GLY A 151 -31.99 11.99 -17.57
N TYR A 152 -30.83 11.50 -17.12
CA TYR A 152 -29.96 12.21 -16.18
C TYR A 152 -29.08 13.25 -16.90
N GLN A 153 -28.77 14.35 -16.22
CA GLN A 153 -27.79 15.32 -16.71
C GLN A 153 -26.38 14.80 -16.41
N ILE A 154 -25.83 13.96 -17.29
CA ILE A 154 -24.50 13.36 -17.14
C ILE A 154 -23.50 14.04 -18.09
N GLU A 155 -22.45 14.63 -17.52
CA GLU A 155 -21.26 15.09 -18.25
C GLU A 155 -20.15 14.04 -18.13
N LEU A 156 -19.68 13.53 -19.26
CA LEU A 156 -18.50 12.66 -19.33
C LEU A 156 -17.24 13.50 -19.61
N VAL A 157 -16.19 13.28 -18.83
CA VAL A 157 -14.94 14.03 -18.93
C VAL A 157 -13.75 13.08 -18.96
N HIS A 158 -12.99 13.15 -20.05
CA HIS A 158 -11.66 12.58 -20.11
C HIS A 158 -10.64 13.60 -19.59
N GLY A 159 -9.97 13.32 -18.47
CA GLY A 159 -8.96 14.21 -17.90
C GLY A 159 -8.35 13.74 -16.58
N ASP A 160 -7.25 14.38 -16.20
CA ASP A 160 -6.56 14.13 -14.93
C ASP A 160 -7.29 14.84 -13.78
N ALA A 161 -7.83 14.06 -12.84
CA ALA A 161 -8.55 14.55 -11.67
C ALA A 161 -7.72 15.43 -10.72
N THR A 162 -6.39 15.36 -10.78
CA THR A 162 -5.50 16.23 -9.99
C THR A 162 -5.33 17.62 -10.58
N GLN A 163 -5.78 17.84 -11.83
CA GLN A 163 -5.63 19.10 -12.56
C GLN A 163 -6.93 19.63 -13.17
N TRP A 164 -7.94 18.76 -13.30
CA TRP A 164 -9.18 19.06 -13.99
C TRP A 164 -9.89 20.28 -13.40
N ARG A 165 -10.53 21.06 -14.27
CA ARG A 165 -11.33 22.22 -13.88
C ARG A 165 -12.69 22.16 -14.55
N PRO A 166 -13.78 22.49 -13.84
CA PRO A 166 -15.10 22.57 -14.46
C PRO A 166 -15.10 23.64 -15.55
N LYS A 167 -15.86 23.39 -16.62
CA LYS A 167 -16.05 24.36 -17.71
C LYS A 167 -16.67 25.66 -17.21
N ARG A 168 -17.56 25.56 -16.22
CA ARG A 168 -18.23 26.69 -15.56
C ARG A 168 -17.40 27.13 -14.35
N LYS A 169 -16.95 28.39 -14.34
CA LYS A 169 -16.08 28.96 -13.27
C LYS A 169 -16.67 28.90 -11.85
N GLN A 170 -17.99 28.78 -11.69
CA GLN A 170 -18.69 28.75 -10.39
C GLN A 170 -19.41 27.41 -10.16
N GLN A 171 -18.94 26.33 -10.80
CA GLN A 171 -19.52 25.01 -10.58
C GLN A 171 -19.00 24.45 -9.25
N HIS A 172 -19.95 24.14 -8.37
CA HIS A 172 -19.71 23.49 -7.10
C HIS A 172 -20.53 22.20 -7.01
N PHE A 173 -20.04 21.25 -6.21
CA PHE A 173 -20.60 19.92 -6.04
C PHE A 173 -21.06 19.68 -4.61
N ASP A 174 -22.20 19.03 -4.45
CA ASP A 174 -22.73 18.59 -3.15
C ASP A 174 -22.04 17.31 -2.67
N ILE A 175 -21.58 16.48 -3.61
CA ILE A 175 -20.87 15.22 -3.36
C ILE A 175 -19.69 15.12 -4.34
N ILE A 176 -18.49 14.88 -3.81
CA ILE A 176 -17.32 14.50 -4.61
C ILE A 176 -16.88 13.10 -4.20
N ILE A 177 -16.81 12.19 -5.17
CA ILE A 177 -16.48 10.78 -4.99
C ILE A 177 -15.12 10.54 -5.63
N SER A 178 -14.19 9.90 -4.90
CA SER A 178 -13.01 9.30 -5.51
C SER A 178 -12.51 8.13 -4.68
N GLU A 179 -12.25 7.03 -5.37
CA GLU A 179 -11.75 5.77 -4.83
C GLU A 179 -10.56 5.35 -5.71
N THR A 180 -9.49 6.15 -5.64
CA THR A 180 -8.27 6.01 -6.45
C THR A 180 -7.09 5.90 -5.49
N MET A 181 -7.10 4.82 -4.71
CA MET A 181 -6.21 4.62 -3.58
C MET A 181 -5.75 3.17 -3.46
N THR A 182 -4.58 2.98 -2.86
CA THR A 182 -4.17 1.70 -2.27
C THR A 182 -4.02 1.83 -0.76
N ALA A 183 -3.84 0.70 -0.08
CA ALA A 183 -3.52 0.69 1.35
C ALA A 183 -2.38 1.67 1.69
N LEU A 184 -2.52 2.36 2.83
CA LEU A 184 -1.63 3.42 3.29
C LEU A 184 -1.52 4.63 2.35
N LEU A 185 -2.48 4.82 1.44
CA LEU A 185 -2.49 5.90 0.45
C LEU A 185 -1.21 5.95 -0.39
N LYS A 186 -0.62 4.79 -0.65
CA LYS A 186 0.56 4.66 -1.52
C LYS A 186 0.13 4.60 -2.98
N ARG A 187 1.08 4.85 -3.88
CA ARG A 187 1.05 4.64 -5.34
C ARG A 187 0.01 5.44 -6.13
N GLU A 188 -1.24 5.47 -5.70
CA GLU A 188 -2.37 6.11 -6.38
C GLU A 188 -2.66 7.50 -5.80
N PRO A 189 -3.13 8.46 -6.63
CA PRO A 189 -3.15 9.88 -6.30
C PRO A 189 -4.32 10.37 -5.42
N GLN A 190 -4.95 9.54 -4.58
CA GLN A 190 -6.13 9.92 -3.76
C GLN A 190 -5.97 11.25 -3.01
N VAL A 191 -4.85 11.42 -2.30
CA VAL A 191 -4.56 12.64 -1.53
C VAL A 191 -4.54 13.88 -2.43
N PHE A 192 -3.95 13.75 -3.63
CA PHE A 192 -3.82 14.85 -4.57
C PHE A 192 -5.11 15.14 -5.33
N ILE A 193 -5.92 14.11 -5.61
CA ILE A 193 -7.27 14.28 -6.16
C ILE A 193 -8.12 15.09 -5.18
N PHE A 194 -8.18 14.69 -3.91
CA PHE A 194 -8.97 15.44 -2.91
C PHE A 194 -8.39 16.82 -2.64
N LYS A 195 -7.07 16.96 -2.51
CA LYS A 195 -6.38 18.26 -2.41
C LYS A 195 -6.80 19.20 -3.54
N HIS A 196 -6.91 18.72 -4.77
CA HIS A 196 -7.29 19.55 -5.91
C HIS A 196 -8.79 19.81 -5.98
N LEU A 197 -9.61 18.77 -5.92
CA LEU A 197 -11.05 18.87 -6.20
C LEU A 197 -11.86 19.52 -5.07
N VAL A 198 -11.36 19.51 -3.83
CA VAL A 198 -12.09 20.06 -2.67
C VAL A 198 -12.44 21.55 -2.82
N GLN A 199 -11.73 22.31 -3.64
CA GLN A 199 -12.05 23.71 -3.94
C GLN A 199 -13.40 23.88 -4.68
N TYR A 200 -13.87 22.82 -5.34
CA TYR A 200 -15.17 22.78 -6.01
C TYR A 200 -16.26 22.15 -5.13
N LEU A 201 -15.95 21.76 -3.90
CA LEU A 201 -16.94 21.22 -2.98
C LEU A 201 -17.78 22.35 -2.36
N GLN A 202 -19.09 22.15 -2.24
CA GLN A 202 -19.94 23.05 -1.48
C GLN A 202 -19.51 23.11 0.00
N SER A 203 -19.86 24.21 0.67
CA SER A 203 -19.54 24.38 2.10
C SER A 203 -20.13 23.27 2.98
N ASP A 204 -21.33 22.79 2.66
CA ASP A 204 -22.01 21.65 3.28
C ASP A 204 -21.87 20.35 2.46
N GLY A 205 -21.07 20.37 1.38
CA GLY A 205 -20.80 19.21 0.54
C GLY A 205 -19.93 18.17 1.24
N VAL A 206 -19.98 16.93 0.75
CA VAL A 206 -19.25 15.78 1.32
C VAL A 206 -18.25 15.19 0.34
N LEU A 207 -17.12 14.73 0.87
CA LEU A 207 -16.18 13.86 0.15
C LEU A 207 -16.56 12.41 0.45
N ILE A 208 -16.43 11.53 -0.55
CA ILE A 208 -16.58 10.08 -0.37
C ILE A 208 -15.30 9.40 -0.87
N PRO A 209 -14.52 8.75 0.02
CA PRO A 209 -14.79 8.55 1.45
C PRO A 209 -14.70 9.86 2.27
N GLU A 210 -15.40 9.92 3.40
CA GLU A 210 -15.37 11.08 4.31
C GLU A 210 -14.05 11.18 5.06
N ARG A 211 -13.44 10.03 5.41
CA ARG A 211 -12.18 9.97 6.17
C ARG A 211 -11.37 8.73 5.83
N ILE A 212 -10.06 8.91 5.65
CA ILE A 212 -9.06 7.83 5.55
C ILE A 212 -8.03 8.05 6.64
N SER A 213 -7.94 7.13 7.58
CA SER A 213 -7.09 7.20 8.77
C SER A 213 -5.98 6.17 8.69
N LEU A 214 -4.73 6.61 8.84
CA LEU A 214 -3.56 5.74 8.88
C LEU A 214 -3.00 5.70 10.30
N LYS A 215 -2.90 4.49 10.85
CA LYS A 215 -2.56 4.24 12.25
C LYS A 215 -1.37 3.32 12.37
N THR A 216 -0.63 3.46 13.46
CA THR A 216 0.47 2.55 13.80
C THR A 216 0.26 1.89 15.16
N TRP A 217 0.68 0.63 15.21
CA TRP A 217 0.50 -0.27 16.33
C TRP A 217 1.81 -1.02 16.60
N LEU A 218 2.02 -1.44 17.83
CA LEU A 218 3.00 -2.46 18.19
C LEU A 218 2.26 -3.78 18.33
N THR A 219 2.57 -4.74 17.46
CA THR A 219 1.92 -6.05 17.39
C THR A 219 2.90 -7.12 17.83
N PRO A 220 2.52 -8.05 18.73
CA PRO A 220 3.42 -9.12 19.12
C PRO A 220 3.67 -10.11 17.97
N GLN A 221 4.89 -10.65 17.92
CA GLN A 221 5.27 -11.69 16.96
C GLN A 221 4.66 -13.05 17.29
N SER A 222 4.36 -13.31 18.57
CA SER A 222 3.78 -14.56 19.03
C SER A 222 2.35 -14.35 19.55
N GLN A 223 1.47 -15.32 19.31
CA GLN A 223 0.09 -15.30 19.82
C GLN A 223 -0.03 -15.43 21.35
N GLN A 224 1.09 -15.54 22.08
CA GLN A 224 1.11 -15.70 23.53
C GLN A 224 1.15 -14.37 24.29
N SER A 225 1.41 -13.26 23.61
CA SER A 225 1.47 -11.92 24.19
C SER A 225 0.13 -11.17 24.10
N GLU A 226 -0.04 -10.13 24.91
CA GLU A 226 -1.21 -9.24 24.88
C GLU A 226 -1.43 -8.62 23.48
N GLY A 227 -2.67 -8.22 23.17
CA GLY A 227 -3.05 -7.73 21.84
C GLY A 227 -2.33 -6.46 21.39
N ASP A 228 -2.66 -6.01 20.18
CA ASP A 228 -2.05 -4.83 19.56
C ASP A 228 -2.08 -3.59 20.47
N VAL A 229 -0.93 -2.94 20.61
CA VAL A 229 -0.80 -1.68 21.34
C VAL A 229 -0.90 -0.51 20.37
N PHE A 230 -1.91 0.34 20.55
CA PHE A 230 -2.08 1.54 19.74
C PHE A 230 -0.99 2.57 20.06
N VAL A 231 -0.25 3.01 19.03
CA VAL A 231 0.76 4.07 19.18
C VAL A 231 0.17 5.42 18.79
N GLY A 232 -0.57 5.49 17.68
CA GLY A 232 -1.21 6.73 17.23
C GLY A 232 -1.69 6.72 15.78
N GLU A 233 -2.47 7.73 15.44
CA GLU A 233 -2.79 8.09 14.04
C GLU A 233 -1.70 9.02 13.52
N PHE A 234 -0.99 8.61 12.47
CA PHE A 234 0.10 9.40 11.89
C PHE A 234 -0.33 10.19 10.65
N PHE A 235 -1.48 9.85 10.06
CA PHE A 235 -2.03 10.61 8.94
C PHE A 235 -3.56 10.44 8.86
N CYS A 236 -4.24 11.51 8.46
CA CYS A 236 -5.66 11.48 8.15
C CYS A 236 -5.98 12.36 6.93
N LEU A 237 -6.66 11.78 5.94
CA LEU A 237 -7.27 12.51 4.84
C LEU A 237 -8.79 12.60 5.05
N ASP A 238 -9.27 13.81 5.32
CA ASP A 238 -10.68 14.16 5.40
C ASP A 238 -10.92 15.51 4.68
N LYS A 239 -12.15 16.03 4.73
CA LYS A 239 -12.51 17.31 4.11
C LYS A 239 -11.65 18.47 4.62
N GLU A 240 -11.46 18.58 5.94
CA GLU A 240 -10.69 19.68 6.53
C GLU A 240 -9.23 19.61 6.06
N ARG A 241 -8.66 18.41 6.06
CA ARG A 241 -7.28 18.22 5.62
C ARG A 241 -7.08 18.43 4.14
N ALA A 242 -8.02 17.97 3.31
CA ALA A 242 -8.00 18.27 1.88
C ALA A 242 -8.03 19.79 1.64
N GLN A 243 -8.85 20.54 2.38
CA GLN A 243 -8.91 22.00 2.27
C GLN A 243 -7.62 22.68 2.73
N ALA A 244 -7.00 22.20 3.82
CA ALA A 244 -5.69 22.70 4.27
C ALA A 244 -4.62 22.48 3.18
N LEU A 245 -4.54 21.26 2.64
CA LEU A 245 -3.64 20.92 1.55
C LEU A 245 -3.88 21.77 0.30
N ASN A 246 -5.14 22.04 -0.06
CA ASN A 246 -5.50 22.90 -1.18
C ASN A 246 -4.94 24.33 -1.02
N ARG A 247 -4.92 24.86 0.21
CA ARG A 247 -4.35 26.17 0.54
C ARG A 247 -2.82 26.17 0.61
N GLY A 248 -2.17 25.03 0.41
CA GLY A 248 -0.72 24.86 0.48
C GLY A 248 -0.19 24.56 1.88
N ASP A 249 -1.05 24.21 2.84
CA ASP A 249 -0.63 23.71 4.15
C ASP A 249 -0.38 22.20 4.06
N ASP A 250 0.90 21.82 3.99
CA ASP A 250 1.38 20.45 3.91
C ASP A 250 1.85 19.89 5.26
N ALA A 251 1.57 20.56 6.39
CA ALA A 251 2.01 20.14 7.72
C ALA A 251 1.54 18.72 8.08
N CYS A 252 0.41 18.26 7.54
CA CYS A 252 -0.07 16.90 7.76
C CYS A 252 0.77 15.82 7.07
N PHE A 253 1.67 16.16 6.15
CA PHE A 253 2.61 15.20 5.57
C PHE A 253 3.74 14.82 6.53
N TYR A 254 3.77 15.37 7.74
CA TYR A 254 4.73 15.05 8.78
C TYR A 254 4.03 14.67 10.09
N ALA A 255 4.44 13.57 10.71
CA ALA A 255 4.00 13.19 12.04
C ALA A 255 5.12 12.54 12.84
N GLU A 256 5.13 12.79 14.14
CA GLU A 256 6.01 12.13 15.11
C GLU A 256 5.13 11.47 16.16
N LEU A 257 5.35 10.17 16.38
CA LEU A 257 4.64 9.43 17.41
C LEU A 257 5.65 8.84 18.40
N ILE A 258 5.34 8.98 19.69
CA ILE A 258 6.18 8.47 20.77
C ILE A 258 5.88 6.98 20.95
N ILE A 259 6.93 6.16 20.96
CA ILE A 259 6.84 4.75 21.32
C ILE A 259 6.46 4.67 22.80
N PRO A 260 5.34 4.03 23.15
CA PRO A 260 4.89 3.93 24.54
C PRO A 260 5.92 3.21 25.41
N ASP A 261 5.86 3.43 26.72
CA ASP A 261 6.69 2.70 27.67
C ASP A 261 6.28 1.22 27.70
N GLY A 262 7.26 0.31 27.61
CA GLY A 262 7.02 -1.14 27.60
C GLY A 262 8.24 -1.95 27.15
N ASP A 263 8.11 -3.28 27.18
CA ASP A 263 9.08 -4.22 26.61
C ASP A 263 8.62 -4.65 25.21
N TRP A 264 9.32 -4.13 24.20
CA TRP A 264 8.95 -4.29 22.80
C TRP A 264 9.85 -5.26 22.04
N ALA A 265 10.67 -6.06 22.74
CA ALA A 265 11.63 -6.97 22.10
C ALA A 265 10.97 -7.98 21.13
N GLU A 266 9.77 -8.45 21.47
CA GLU A 266 9.01 -9.44 20.68
C GLU A 266 7.86 -8.81 19.88
N HIS A 267 7.94 -7.51 19.59
CA HIS A 267 6.91 -6.77 18.84
C HIS A 267 7.44 -6.30 17.49
N VAL A 268 6.51 -6.11 16.56
CA VAL A 268 6.75 -5.48 15.26
C VAL A 268 5.86 -4.24 15.11
N VAL A 269 6.27 -3.32 14.24
CA VAL A 269 5.45 -2.17 13.89
C VAL A 269 4.47 -2.57 12.80
N LYS A 270 3.18 -2.43 13.08
CA LYS A 270 2.09 -2.62 12.13
C LYS A 270 1.48 -1.27 11.77
N LEU A 271 1.23 -1.06 10.48
CA LEU A 271 0.50 0.08 9.95
C LEU A 271 -0.85 -0.40 9.41
N THR A 272 -1.92 0.30 9.75
CA THR A 272 -3.28 -0.01 9.28
C THR A 272 -3.88 1.20 8.56
N THR A 273 -4.85 0.91 7.69
CA THR A 273 -5.69 1.90 7.01
C THR A 273 -7.12 1.64 7.44
N ASP A 274 -7.81 2.65 7.96
CA ASP A 274 -9.25 2.64 8.22
C ASP A 274 -9.92 3.65 7.29
N ILE A 275 -11.04 3.29 6.68
CA ILE A 275 -11.77 4.16 5.75
C ILE A 275 -13.20 4.31 6.25
N GLN A 276 -13.57 5.52 6.64
CA GLN A 276 -14.96 5.91 6.84
C GLN A 276 -15.50 6.41 5.51
N ILE A 277 -16.40 5.65 4.91
CA ILE A 277 -16.93 5.93 3.58
C ILE A 277 -17.96 7.04 3.67
N TYR A 278 -18.98 6.83 4.49
CA TYR A 278 -20.05 7.80 4.74
C TYR A 278 -20.78 7.44 6.03
N ARG A 279 -20.81 8.37 7.00
CA ARG A 279 -21.39 8.19 8.34
C ARG A 279 -20.84 6.94 9.03
N ASP A 280 -21.69 5.96 9.31
CA ASP A 280 -21.37 4.72 10.02
C ASP A 280 -20.75 3.64 9.12
N LEU A 281 -20.79 3.80 7.80
CA LEU A 281 -20.22 2.83 6.87
C LEU A 281 -18.70 2.95 6.81
N SER A 282 -18.01 1.89 7.22
CA SER A 282 -16.54 1.86 7.33
C SER A 282 -15.91 0.54 6.88
N LEU A 283 -14.67 0.64 6.42
CA LEU A 283 -13.76 -0.47 6.14
C LEU A 283 -12.57 -0.41 7.12
N HIS A 284 -12.24 -1.57 7.68
CA HIS A 284 -11.22 -1.81 8.68
C HIS A 284 -10.25 -2.89 8.22
N GLU A 285 -9.21 -3.13 9.03
CA GLU A 285 -8.17 -4.12 8.76
C GLU A 285 -8.75 -5.47 8.28
N GLY A 286 -8.31 -5.89 7.09
CA GLY A 286 -8.69 -7.18 6.50
C GLY A 286 -10.02 -7.22 5.73
N ASP A 287 -10.80 -6.14 5.71
CA ASP A 287 -12.07 -6.10 4.95
C ASP A 287 -11.87 -6.18 3.42
N CYS A 288 -10.83 -5.53 2.90
CA CYS A 288 -10.46 -5.55 1.50
C CYS A 288 -8.99 -5.15 1.28
N SER A 289 -8.55 -5.10 0.03
CA SER A 289 -7.17 -4.75 -0.36
C SER A 289 -6.72 -3.36 0.12
N LEU A 290 -7.65 -2.42 0.31
CA LEU A 290 -7.37 -1.08 0.81
C LEU A 290 -6.99 -1.04 2.29
N ASN A 291 -7.35 -2.08 3.03
CA ASN A 291 -7.16 -2.17 4.48
C ASN A 291 -6.25 -3.33 4.88
N ILE A 292 -5.44 -3.84 3.94
CA ILE A 292 -4.39 -4.82 4.27
C ILE A 292 -3.32 -4.11 5.11
N ALA A 293 -3.06 -4.64 6.29
CA ALA A 293 -2.03 -4.12 7.17
C ALA A 293 -0.62 -4.34 6.59
N PHE A 294 0.27 -3.40 6.88
CA PHE A 294 1.68 -3.50 6.55
C PHE A 294 2.49 -3.65 7.83
N ALA A 295 3.30 -4.70 7.94
CA ALA A 295 4.19 -4.89 9.08
C ALA A 295 5.65 -4.69 8.67
N PHE A 296 6.41 -4.00 9.51
CA PHE A 296 7.86 -3.92 9.38
C PHE A 296 8.51 -5.19 9.92
N SER A 297 9.60 -5.61 9.29
CA SER A 297 10.47 -6.63 9.85
C SER A 297 10.98 -6.18 11.23
N PRO A 298 11.12 -7.07 12.21
CA PRO A 298 11.73 -6.72 13.49
C PRO A 298 13.17 -6.21 13.35
N TYR A 299 13.83 -6.50 12.23
CA TYR A 299 15.18 -5.99 11.92
C TYR A 299 15.18 -4.58 11.33
N ASP A 300 14.05 -4.12 10.79
CA ASP A 300 13.91 -2.80 10.17
C ASP A 300 13.46 -1.71 11.17
N ALA A 301 12.97 -2.12 12.34
CA ALA A 301 12.39 -1.22 13.34
C ALA A 301 13.06 -1.38 14.71
N VAL A 302 13.57 -0.27 15.26
CA VAL A 302 14.08 -0.22 16.62
C VAL A 302 13.01 0.36 17.55
N LEU A 303 12.53 -0.46 18.48
CA LEU A 303 11.45 -0.09 19.39
C LEU A 303 11.96 0.34 20.77
N THR A 304 12.65 1.48 20.83
CA THR A 304 13.10 2.05 22.12
C THR A 304 11.98 2.88 22.76
N PRO A 305 11.54 2.54 23.99
CA PRO A 305 10.56 3.33 24.73
C PRO A 305 10.87 4.82 24.78
N SER A 306 9.83 5.66 24.75
CA SER A 306 9.93 7.12 24.82
C SER A 306 10.73 7.77 23.67
N LYS A 307 11.11 7.02 22.62
CA LYS A 307 11.68 7.56 21.38
C LYS A 307 10.61 7.73 20.31
N LEU A 308 10.93 8.48 19.25
CA LEU A 308 9.99 8.84 18.20
C LEU A 308 10.06 7.88 17.01
N ILE A 309 8.91 7.54 16.46
CA ILE A 309 8.75 7.08 15.07
C ILE A 309 8.31 8.30 14.25
N VAL A 310 9.05 8.59 13.17
CA VAL A 310 8.76 9.73 12.29
C VAL A 310 8.15 9.22 11.00
N PHE A 311 7.00 9.79 10.62
CA PHE A 311 6.27 9.47 9.40
C PHE A 311 6.29 10.67 8.47
N LYS A 312 6.66 10.45 7.21
CA LYS A 312 6.68 11.48 6.17
C LYS A 312 5.95 10.99 4.93
N TYR A 313 4.88 11.67 4.53
CA TYR A 313 4.26 11.45 3.23
C TYR A 313 5.11 12.12 2.15
N VAL A 314 5.56 11.32 1.19
CA VAL A 314 6.50 11.75 0.15
C VAL A 314 5.98 11.39 -1.23
N GLN A 315 6.44 12.12 -2.25
CA GLN A 315 6.06 11.86 -3.62
C GLN A 315 7.23 12.05 -4.60
N PRO A 316 8.33 11.28 -4.47
CA PRO A 316 9.48 11.39 -5.37
C PRO A 316 9.10 11.03 -6.82
N ASP A 317 8.46 9.86 -7.01
CA ASP A 317 7.94 9.38 -8.30
C ASP A 317 6.48 8.90 -8.19
N SER A 318 6.10 8.36 -7.03
CA SER A 318 4.75 7.98 -6.67
C SER A 318 4.52 8.21 -5.17
N PRO A 319 3.28 8.40 -4.71
CA PRO A 319 2.99 8.59 -3.30
C PRO A 319 3.45 7.43 -2.43
N ASP A 320 4.13 7.74 -1.32
CA ASP A 320 4.55 6.75 -0.32
C ASP A 320 4.71 7.40 1.06
N PHE A 321 4.92 6.58 2.09
CA PHE A 321 5.36 6.99 3.41
C PHE A 321 6.81 6.56 3.65
N SER A 322 7.67 7.54 3.93
CA SER A 322 8.97 7.30 4.56
C SER A 322 8.76 7.22 6.07
N VAL A 323 9.11 6.07 6.66
CA VAL A 323 9.02 5.83 8.10
C VAL A 323 10.44 5.70 8.65
N VAL A 324 10.75 6.49 9.67
CA VAL A 324 12.07 6.53 10.31
C VAL A 324 11.91 6.11 11.76
N PHE A 325 12.54 5.00 12.11
CA PHE A 325 12.62 4.50 13.47
C PHE A 325 13.78 5.12 14.25
N PRO A 326 13.75 5.07 15.59
CA PRO A 326 14.92 5.36 16.41
C PRO A 326 16.16 4.63 15.91
N LYS A 327 17.33 5.24 16.10
CA LYS A 327 18.59 4.52 15.91
C LYS A 327 18.90 3.72 17.18
N PRO A 328 19.47 2.51 17.05
CA PRO A 328 19.90 1.78 18.23
C PRO A 328 21.01 2.58 18.92
N GLU A 329 20.82 2.90 20.21
CA GLU A 329 21.86 3.51 21.03
C GLU A 329 22.90 2.43 21.37
N TRP A 330 23.91 2.29 20.51
CA TRP A 330 24.97 1.34 20.73
C TRP A 330 26.04 1.94 21.64
N LYS A 331 26.27 1.30 22.79
CA LYS A 331 27.47 1.53 23.59
C LYS A 331 28.63 0.84 22.89
N ARG A 332 29.67 1.63 22.58
CA ARG A 332 30.90 1.13 21.98
C ARG A 332 31.42 -0.05 22.77
N THR A 333 31.30 -1.24 22.21
CA THR A 333 31.96 -2.40 22.78
C THR A 333 33.45 -2.22 22.49
N ASP A 334 34.31 -2.46 23.48
CA ASP A 334 35.77 -2.57 23.31
C ASP A 334 36.13 -3.84 22.51
N PHE A 335 35.36 -4.12 21.47
CA PHE A 335 35.32 -5.38 20.75
C PHE A 335 36.41 -5.37 19.70
N LYS A 336 37.32 -6.34 19.79
CA LYS A 336 38.38 -6.56 18.81
C LYS A 336 37.88 -7.54 17.76
N LEU A 337 38.06 -7.20 16.48
CA LEU A 337 37.77 -8.14 15.40
C LEU A 337 38.57 -9.43 15.60
N PRO A 338 37.96 -10.61 15.35
CA PRO A 338 38.66 -11.88 15.33
C PRO A 338 39.89 -11.83 14.41
N GLN A 339 40.93 -12.58 14.76
CA GLN A 339 42.09 -12.71 13.89
C GLN A 339 41.75 -13.49 12.63
N SER A 340 42.53 -13.26 11.57
CA SER A 340 42.32 -13.92 10.30
C SER A 340 42.43 -15.45 10.35
N GLY A 341 43.17 -15.99 11.32
CA GLY A 341 43.32 -17.43 11.55
C GLY A 341 42.31 -18.02 12.53
N ASP A 342 41.40 -17.23 13.10
CA ASP A 342 40.40 -17.73 14.04
C ASP A 342 39.40 -18.63 13.29
N THR A 343 39.26 -19.87 13.75
CA THR A 343 38.41 -20.86 13.10
C THR A 343 37.00 -20.85 13.66
N SER A 344 36.05 -21.09 12.78
CA SER A 344 34.65 -21.37 13.09
C SER A 344 34.48 -22.78 13.70
N THR A 345 33.30 -23.14 14.20
CA THR A 345 33.02 -24.53 14.61
C THR A 345 33.06 -25.50 13.43
N LEU A 346 32.89 -25.01 12.20
CA LEU A 346 33.13 -25.73 10.96
C LEU A 346 34.63 -25.85 10.60
N GLY A 347 35.52 -25.30 11.43
CA GLY A 347 36.96 -25.31 11.20
C GLY A 347 37.43 -24.32 10.13
N LEU A 348 36.54 -23.52 9.55
CA LEU A 348 36.87 -22.57 8.48
C LEU A 348 37.41 -21.25 9.06
N VAL A 349 38.48 -20.72 8.48
CA VAL A 349 39.01 -19.38 8.80
C VAL A 349 38.19 -18.28 8.13
N GLN A 350 38.44 -17.02 8.50
CA GLN A 350 37.76 -15.80 8.00
C GLN A 350 36.27 -15.67 8.27
N ILE A 351 35.47 -16.74 8.21
CA ILE A 351 34.01 -16.72 8.36
C ILE A 351 33.56 -15.94 9.60
N LYS A 352 34.20 -16.16 10.76
CA LYS A 352 33.94 -15.42 12.01
C LYS A 352 34.24 -13.93 11.88
N ARG A 353 35.39 -13.60 11.29
CA ARG A 353 35.86 -12.23 11.11
C ARG A 353 34.97 -11.47 10.13
N SER A 354 34.61 -12.08 9.00
CA SER A 354 33.75 -11.48 7.97
C SER A 354 32.34 -11.22 8.50
N PHE A 355 31.74 -12.19 9.21
CA PHE A 355 30.43 -12.00 9.86
C PHE A 355 30.48 -10.86 10.88
N GLN A 356 31.50 -10.85 11.75
CA GLN A 356 31.62 -9.82 12.78
C GLN A 356 31.87 -8.44 12.17
N ARG A 357 32.59 -8.36 11.06
CA ARG A 357 32.78 -7.11 10.33
C ARG A 357 31.46 -6.62 9.73
N ALA A 358 30.70 -7.49 9.05
CA ALA A 358 29.37 -7.15 8.56
C ALA A 358 28.44 -6.70 9.70
N TYR A 359 28.52 -7.36 10.86
CA TYR A 359 27.78 -7.00 12.07
C TYR A 359 28.15 -5.59 12.60
N LEU A 360 29.42 -5.21 12.55
CA LEU A 360 29.86 -3.85 12.92
C LEU A 360 29.40 -2.81 11.88
N ILE A 361 29.56 -3.11 10.59
CA ILE A 361 29.17 -2.19 9.50
C ILE A 361 27.65 -1.94 9.50
N LYS A 362 26.82 -2.98 9.67
CA LYS A 362 25.36 -2.81 9.75
C LYS A 362 24.90 -1.99 10.95
N ARG A 363 25.78 -1.82 11.95
CA ARG A 363 25.56 -0.99 13.15
C ARG A 363 26.26 0.38 13.07
N GLY A 364 26.77 0.75 11.90
CA GLY A 364 27.29 2.08 11.59
C GLY A 364 28.79 2.28 11.88
N GLU A 365 29.53 1.23 12.22
CA GLU A 365 30.97 1.31 12.42
C GLU A 365 31.72 1.28 11.07
N GLN A 366 32.75 2.11 10.93
CA GLN A 366 33.63 2.09 9.77
C GLN A 366 34.77 1.12 10.00
N VAL A 367 34.63 -0.09 9.47
CA VAL A 367 35.68 -1.10 9.46
C VAL A 367 36.28 -1.21 8.07
N ALA A 368 37.55 -0.86 7.92
CA ALA A 368 38.27 -1.02 6.66
C ALA A 368 38.54 -2.51 6.38
N THR A 369 38.30 -2.93 5.15
CA THR A 369 38.70 -4.25 4.63
C THR A 369 39.85 -4.03 3.66
N SER A 370 40.98 -4.72 3.85
CA SER A 370 42.04 -4.70 2.85
C SER A 370 41.63 -5.51 1.62
N GLU A 371 42.19 -5.17 0.46
CA GLU A 371 41.93 -5.93 -0.77
C GLU A 371 42.31 -7.42 -0.58
N GLN A 372 43.40 -7.71 0.13
CA GLN A 372 43.85 -9.08 0.42
C GLN A 372 42.84 -9.86 1.28
N GLU A 373 42.25 -9.20 2.29
CA GLU A 373 41.23 -9.81 3.13
C GLU A 373 39.97 -10.14 2.30
N TRP A 374 39.57 -9.23 1.40
CA TRP A 374 38.47 -9.46 0.48
C TRP A 374 38.75 -10.60 -0.52
N GLN A 375 39.94 -10.66 -1.08
CA GLN A 375 40.36 -11.75 -1.99
C GLN A 375 40.40 -13.11 -1.27
N GLY A 376 40.80 -13.14 0.00
CA GLY A 376 40.76 -14.35 0.83
C GLY A 376 39.32 -14.84 1.05
N GLU A 377 38.37 -13.93 1.28
CA GLU A 377 36.96 -14.26 1.46
C GLU A 377 36.32 -14.80 0.17
N LEU A 378 36.58 -14.15 -0.97
CA LEU A 378 36.09 -14.64 -2.27
C LEU A 378 36.66 -16.03 -2.58
N CYS A 379 37.95 -16.25 -2.35
CA CYS A 379 38.58 -17.55 -2.52
C CYS A 379 37.91 -18.64 -1.66
N LEU A 380 37.52 -18.29 -0.43
CA LEU A 380 36.81 -19.21 0.46
C LEU A 380 35.40 -19.51 -0.03
N TYR A 381 34.65 -18.49 -0.48
CA TYR A 381 33.31 -18.69 -1.02
C TYR A 381 33.32 -19.54 -2.29
N ASP A 382 34.27 -19.29 -3.20
CA ASP A 382 34.44 -20.07 -4.42
C ASP A 382 34.77 -21.52 -4.12
N ALA A 383 35.68 -21.78 -3.18
CA ALA A 383 36.05 -23.15 -2.79
C ALA A 383 34.89 -23.93 -2.14
N LEU A 384 33.93 -23.21 -1.54
CA LEU A 384 32.70 -23.76 -0.97
C LEU A 384 31.50 -23.74 -1.94
N SER A 385 31.70 -23.31 -3.18
CA SER A 385 30.64 -23.12 -4.18
C SER A 385 29.49 -22.20 -3.71
N LEU A 386 29.83 -21.18 -2.92
CA LEU A 386 28.88 -20.23 -2.35
C LEU A 386 28.82 -18.92 -3.15
N ASN A 387 27.62 -18.36 -3.27
CA ASN A 387 27.44 -17.05 -3.89
C ASN A 387 27.74 -15.94 -2.87
N SER A 388 28.72 -15.08 -3.18
CA SER A 388 29.15 -14.01 -2.27
C SER A 388 28.05 -13.02 -1.90
N ARG A 389 27.14 -12.66 -2.83
CA ARG A 389 26.01 -11.77 -2.55
C ARG A 389 25.06 -12.38 -1.52
N GLU A 390 24.80 -13.67 -1.64
CA GLU A 390 23.91 -14.39 -0.74
C GLU A 390 24.50 -14.53 0.66
N VAL A 391 25.79 -14.89 0.75
CA VAL A 391 26.52 -14.97 2.02
C VAL A 391 26.51 -13.61 2.72
N ILE A 392 26.86 -12.54 2.00
CA ILE A 392 26.86 -11.18 2.55
C ILE A 392 25.45 -10.77 2.98
N GLY A 393 24.43 -11.00 2.15
CA GLY A 393 23.04 -10.71 2.51
C GLY A 393 22.64 -11.37 3.83
N LYS A 394 23.02 -12.64 4.02
CA LYS A 394 22.75 -13.38 5.26
C LYS A 394 23.54 -12.91 6.47
N MET A 395 24.78 -12.44 6.29
CA MET A 395 25.53 -11.80 7.37
C MET A 395 24.86 -10.50 7.85
N TYR A 396 24.25 -9.73 6.95
CA TYR A 396 23.53 -8.51 7.32
C TYR A 396 22.17 -8.82 7.96
N GLU A 397 21.51 -9.89 7.54
CA GLU A 397 20.23 -10.36 8.08
C GLU A 397 20.35 -10.88 9.53
N LEU A 398 21.38 -11.67 9.84
CA LEU A 398 21.45 -12.42 11.11
C LEU A 398 22.17 -11.65 12.23
N GLU A 399 21.68 -11.80 13.46
CA GLU A 399 22.21 -11.10 14.65
C GLU A 399 23.26 -11.90 15.43
N ARG A 400 23.22 -13.23 15.35
CA ARG A 400 24.15 -14.12 16.07
C ARG A 400 25.01 -14.91 15.09
N PHE A 401 26.31 -14.97 15.37
CA PHE A 401 27.24 -15.77 14.59
C PHE A 401 26.84 -17.26 14.55
N THR A 402 26.29 -17.79 15.64
CA THR A 402 25.84 -19.19 15.72
C THR A 402 24.73 -19.52 14.72
N ASP A 403 23.82 -18.58 14.49
CA ASP A 403 22.68 -18.77 13.58
C ASP A 403 23.17 -18.73 12.13
N PHE A 404 24.11 -17.81 11.84
CA PHE A 404 24.77 -17.73 10.54
C PHE A 404 25.64 -18.97 10.26
N GLU A 405 26.36 -19.46 11.25
CA GLU A 405 27.20 -20.65 11.14
C GLU A 405 26.37 -21.91 10.88
N LYS A 406 25.20 -22.03 11.53
CA LYS A 406 24.23 -23.08 11.25
C LYS A 406 23.73 -23.02 9.81
N TRP A 407 23.29 -21.84 9.36
CA TRP A 407 22.85 -21.62 7.98
C TRP A 407 23.94 -21.99 6.96
N LEU A 408 25.19 -21.62 7.25
CA LEU A 408 26.33 -21.95 6.41
C LEU A 408 26.53 -23.47 6.33
N SER A 409 26.54 -24.15 7.49
CA SER A 409 26.70 -25.60 7.60
C SER A 409 25.67 -26.38 6.78
N GLU A 410 24.42 -25.93 6.77
CA GLU A 410 23.33 -26.57 6.02
C GLU A 410 23.54 -26.51 4.50
N ARG A 411 24.30 -25.51 4.02
CA ARG A 411 24.56 -25.30 2.59
C ARG A 411 25.82 -25.98 2.08
N VAL A 412 26.90 -25.92 2.86
CA VAL A 412 28.16 -26.56 2.48
C VAL A 412 28.16 -28.07 2.73
N GLY A 413 27.26 -28.56 3.60
CA GLY A 413 27.22 -29.96 3.97
C GLY A 413 28.45 -30.38 4.82
N PRO A 414 28.63 -31.69 5.06
CA PRO A 414 29.76 -32.20 5.82
C PRO A 414 31.08 -32.00 5.05
N LEU A 415 32.06 -31.36 5.69
CA LEU A 415 33.40 -31.15 5.17
C LEU A 415 34.39 -32.05 5.91
N ASP A 416 35.29 -32.73 5.19
CA ASP A 416 36.37 -33.49 5.81
C ASP A 416 37.57 -32.60 6.18
N ASN A 417 38.42 -33.08 7.09
CA ASN A 417 39.56 -32.34 7.61
C ASN A 417 40.60 -31.99 6.52
N VAL A 418 40.72 -32.81 5.47
CA VAL A 418 41.68 -32.57 4.37
C VAL A 418 41.22 -31.38 3.54
N THR A 419 39.93 -31.34 3.23
CA THR A 419 39.26 -30.28 2.49
C THR A 419 39.30 -28.97 3.27
N ILE A 420 38.94 -28.99 4.56
CA ILE A 420 39.01 -27.79 5.43
C ILE A 420 40.44 -27.23 5.47
N THR A 421 41.44 -28.10 5.64
CA THR A 421 42.85 -27.67 5.68
C THR A 421 43.28 -27.03 4.36
N SER A 422 42.89 -27.61 3.21
CA SER A 422 43.18 -27.07 1.88
C SER A 422 42.53 -25.70 1.66
N ILE A 423 41.24 -25.56 1.99
CA ILE A 423 40.49 -24.31 1.84
C ILE A 423 41.10 -23.21 2.73
N ASN A 424 41.38 -23.54 3.99
CA ASN A 424 41.97 -22.58 4.92
C ASN A 424 43.34 -22.10 4.46
N HIS A 425 44.18 -23.01 3.96
CA HIS A 425 45.50 -22.66 3.44
C HIS A 425 45.40 -21.70 2.23
N GLN A 426 44.50 -21.99 1.29
CA GLN A 426 44.28 -21.13 0.12
C GLN A 426 43.76 -19.74 0.51
N CYS A 427 42.80 -19.70 1.44
CA CYS A 427 42.24 -18.45 1.97
C CYS A 427 43.31 -17.60 2.66
N LEU A 428 44.06 -18.17 3.62
CA LEU A 428 45.09 -17.44 4.36
C LEU A 428 46.23 -16.97 3.46
N ALA A 429 46.63 -17.76 2.47
CA ALA A 429 47.67 -17.38 1.51
C ALA A 429 47.33 -16.07 0.79
N LYS A 430 46.06 -15.86 0.40
CA LYS A 430 45.59 -14.62 -0.23
C LYS A 430 45.65 -13.40 0.70
N ILE A 431 45.56 -13.63 2.01
CA ILE A 431 45.54 -12.58 3.04
C ILE A 431 46.96 -12.16 3.41
N THR A 432 47.90 -13.10 3.40
CA THR A 432 49.31 -12.86 3.78
C THR A 432 50.23 -12.40 2.64
N ASP A 433 49.76 -12.40 1.39
CA ASP A 433 50.61 -12.09 0.23
C ASP A 433 50.89 -10.57 0.11
N VAL A 434 51.86 -10.12 0.91
CA VAL A 434 52.68 -8.93 0.64
C VAL A 434 54.11 -9.44 0.54
N LYS A 435 54.62 -9.56 -0.70
CA LYS A 435 56.04 -9.31 -0.89
C LYS A 435 56.28 -7.85 -0.44
N THR A 436 57.15 -7.71 0.55
CA THR A 436 57.86 -6.48 0.94
C THR A 436 58.10 -5.53 -0.22
#